data_AF-A0A1S1J1M3-F1
#
_entry.id   AF-A0A1S1J1M3-F1
#
_cell.length_a   1.000
_cell.length_b   1.000
_cell.length_c   1.000
_cell.angle_alpha   90.00
_cell.angle_beta   90.00
_cell.angle_gamma   90.00
#
_symmetry.space_group_name_H-M   'P 1'
#
loop_
_entity.id
_entity.type
_entity.pdbx_description
1 polymer ?
#
loop_
_entity_poly.entity_id
_entity_poly.type
_entity_poly.pdbx_seq_one_letter_code
_entity_poly.pdbx_strand_id
1 'polypeptide(L)'
;MKTIDKYLFQALDSYPYSLEETIESLDYAFSYDAKNTMVFCLYGRIQAEQLWNYEEAKWYFQEALAINIHALEIYPHYVQTLILNEDFEEAEKLIDFALTVKGINKSEIFVKKAILYEAQQEFGLALKEIKKAKLCTLQFAFECNIREVEKRIEGKMDLLKKKKKSK
;
A
#
# COMPACT_ATOMS: atom_id res chain seq x y z
N MET A 1 1.86 26.69 15.37
CA MET A 1 1.48 25.84 14.22
C MET A 1 2.77 25.43 13.54
N LYS A 2 3.12 24.12 13.51
CA LYS A 2 4.08 23.67 12.51
C LYS A 2 3.37 23.86 11.16
N THR A 3 3.80 24.86 10.41
CA THR A 3 3.34 25.05 9.02
C THR A 3 3.64 23.73 8.32
N ILE A 4 2.61 23.00 7.90
CA ILE A 4 2.84 21.87 7.00
C ILE A 4 3.54 22.45 5.78
N ASP A 5 4.63 21.80 5.39
CA ASP A 5 5.53 22.33 4.38
C ASP A 5 4.82 22.49 3.04
N LYS A 6 4.82 23.71 2.50
CA LYS A 6 4.29 24.02 1.16
C LYS A 6 4.89 23.07 0.12
N TYR A 7 6.18 22.76 0.23
CA TYR A 7 6.88 21.89 -0.71
C TYR A 7 6.36 20.45 -0.66
N LEU A 8 5.99 19.94 0.52
CA LEU A 8 5.36 18.64 0.63
C LEU A 8 4.01 18.62 -0.10
N PHE A 9 3.20 19.67 0.01
CA PHE A 9 1.93 19.75 -0.73
C PHE A 9 2.15 19.82 -2.24
N GLN A 10 3.12 20.61 -2.70
CA GLN A 10 3.46 20.67 -4.12
C GLN A 10 3.88 19.28 -4.64
N ALA A 11 4.70 18.55 -3.89
CA ALA A 11 5.08 17.19 -4.25
C ALA A 11 3.87 16.25 -4.31
N LEU A 12 2.95 16.34 -3.34
CA LEU A 12 1.73 15.51 -3.31
C LEU A 12 0.75 15.85 -4.44
N ASP A 13 0.61 17.12 -4.80
CA ASP A 13 -0.28 17.58 -5.87
C ASP A 13 0.27 17.20 -7.26
N SER A 14 1.60 17.26 -7.46
CA SER A 14 2.24 16.88 -8.72
C SER A 14 2.34 15.37 -8.92
N TYR A 15 2.34 14.56 -7.85
CA TYR A 15 2.45 13.11 -7.95
C TYR A 15 1.11 12.43 -8.30
N PRO A 16 1.08 11.46 -9.23
CA PRO A 16 2.18 10.88 -10.01
C PRO A 16 2.36 11.49 -11.41
N TYR A 17 1.77 12.67 -11.67
CA TYR A 17 1.67 13.23 -13.02
C TYR A 17 2.95 13.91 -13.52
N SER A 18 3.70 14.57 -12.64
CA SER A 18 4.98 15.21 -12.95
C SER A 18 6.06 14.76 -11.99
N LEU A 19 6.87 13.77 -12.39
CA LEU A 19 7.89 13.19 -11.53
C LEU A 19 9.02 14.19 -11.20
N GLU A 20 9.43 14.99 -12.18
CA GLU A 20 10.47 16.02 -12.01
C GLU A 20 10.07 17.05 -10.94
N GLU A 21 8.88 17.65 -11.08
CA GLU A 21 8.36 18.61 -10.09
C GLU A 21 8.15 17.97 -8.72
N THR A 22 7.72 16.70 -8.70
CA THR A 22 7.55 15.94 -7.47
C THR A 22 8.88 15.81 -6.76
N ILE A 23 9.95 15.36 -7.43
CA ILE A 23 11.27 15.16 -6.83
C ILE A 23 11.85 16.48 -6.37
N GLU A 24 11.83 17.53 -7.20
CA GLU A 24 12.35 18.84 -6.82
C GLU A 24 11.66 19.37 -5.55
N SER A 25 10.33 19.33 -5.51
CA SER A 25 9.55 19.77 -4.35
C SER A 25 9.83 18.89 -3.12
N LEU A 26 10.00 17.59 -3.32
CA LEU A 26 10.25 16.63 -2.25
C LEU A 26 11.64 16.82 -1.64
N ASP A 27 12.66 17.12 -2.44
CA ASP A 27 14.02 17.43 -1.99
C ASP A 27 14.03 18.70 -1.12
N TYR A 28 13.28 19.73 -1.52
CA TYR A 28 13.08 20.91 -0.69
C TYR A 28 12.41 20.53 0.63
N ALA A 29 11.30 19.77 0.60
CA ALA A 29 10.60 19.35 1.81
C ALA A 29 11.49 18.54 2.76
N PHE A 30 12.32 17.64 2.22
CA PHE A 30 13.28 16.87 2.98
C PHE A 30 14.34 17.75 3.65
N SER A 31 14.82 18.80 2.96
CA SER A 31 15.80 19.73 3.51
C SER A 31 15.27 20.53 4.72
N TYR A 32 13.96 20.79 4.77
CA TYR A 32 13.32 21.47 5.91
C TYR A 32 13.03 20.54 7.09
N ASP A 33 12.58 19.31 6.84
CA ASP A 33 12.31 18.32 7.89
C ASP A 33 12.67 16.90 7.43
N ALA A 34 13.93 16.53 7.67
CA ALA A 34 14.46 15.20 7.37
C ALA A 34 13.87 14.07 8.23
N LYS A 35 12.88 14.36 9.10
CA LYS A 35 12.12 13.37 9.88
C LYS A 35 10.64 13.33 9.50
N ASN A 36 10.24 13.98 8.42
CA ASN A 36 8.84 13.98 8.00
C ASN A 36 8.47 12.64 7.34
N THR A 37 7.65 11.83 8.01
CA THR A 37 7.26 10.50 7.51
C THR A 37 6.50 10.54 6.19
N MET A 38 5.80 11.63 5.88
CA MET A 38 5.13 11.80 4.58
C MET A 38 6.13 11.96 3.43
N VAL A 39 7.28 12.58 3.70
CA VAL A 39 8.36 12.72 2.71
C VAL A 39 8.96 11.35 2.39
N PHE A 40 9.32 10.58 3.42
CA PHE A 40 9.78 9.19 3.25
C PHE A 40 8.73 8.32 2.55
N CYS A 41 7.44 8.49 2.91
CA CYS A 41 6.35 7.78 2.24
C CYS A 41 6.36 8.04 0.73
N LEU A 42 6.47 9.31 0.33
CA LEU A 42 6.41 9.67 -1.08
C LEU A 42 7.66 9.21 -1.85
N TYR A 43 8.87 9.30 -1.27
CA TYR A 43 10.06 8.69 -1.87
C TYR A 43 9.92 7.17 -2.03
N GLY A 44 9.44 6.47 -1.00
CA GLY A 44 9.21 5.03 -1.06
C GLY A 44 8.20 4.65 -2.15
N ARG A 45 7.14 5.45 -2.32
CA ARG A 45 6.17 5.27 -3.41
C ARG A 45 6.78 5.53 -4.77
N ILE A 46 7.58 6.58 -4.96
CA ILE A 46 8.27 6.84 -6.23
C ILE A 46 9.16 5.64 -6.61
N GLN A 47 9.96 5.15 -5.65
CA GLN A 47 10.84 4.01 -5.88
C GLN A 47 10.06 2.75 -6.27
N ALA A 48 8.97 2.44 -5.58
CA ALA A 48 8.18 1.24 -5.85
C ALA A 48 7.28 1.34 -7.10
N GLU A 49 6.58 2.46 -7.26
CA GLU A 49 5.50 2.65 -8.23
C GLU A 49 6.03 3.14 -9.59
N GLN A 50 7.11 3.94 -9.61
CA GLN A 50 7.65 4.56 -10.83
C GLN A 50 8.98 3.94 -11.30
N LEU A 51 9.82 3.49 -10.35
CA LEU A 51 11.17 3.00 -10.64
C LEU A 51 11.31 1.48 -10.49
N TRP A 52 10.29 0.80 -9.96
CA TRP A 52 10.31 -0.63 -9.64
C TRP A 52 11.50 -1.05 -8.75
N ASN A 53 12.05 -0.11 -7.98
CA ASN A 53 13.16 -0.33 -7.07
C ASN A 53 12.62 -0.63 -5.67
N TYR A 54 12.21 -1.89 -5.48
CA TYR A 54 11.50 -2.30 -4.27
C TYR A 54 12.38 -2.30 -3.02
N GLU A 55 13.67 -2.64 -3.14
CA GLU A 55 14.58 -2.63 -1.97
C GLU A 55 14.82 -1.21 -1.45
N GLU A 56 15.00 -0.23 -2.34
CA GLU A 56 15.12 1.16 -1.90
C GLU A 56 13.79 1.69 -1.34
N ALA A 57 12.65 1.32 -1.94
CA ALA A 57 11.35 1.66 -1.40
C ALA A 57 11.13 1.10 0.03
N LYS A 58 11.51 -0.15 0.27
CA LYS A 58 11.46 -0.80 1.59
C LYS A 58 12.26 0.02 2.61
N TRP A 59 13.48 0.43 2.25
CA TRP A 59 14.31 1.26 3.12
C TRP A 59 13.59 2.56 3.53
N TYR A 60 13.04 3.32 2.57
CA TYR A 60 12.30 4.55 2.89
C TYR A 60 11.12 4.31 3.83
N PHE A 61 10.33 3.25 3.62
CA PHE A 61 9.21 2.93 4.49
C PHE A 61 9.64 2.49 5.89
N GLN A 62 10.73 1.74 6.00
CA GLN A 62 11.31 1.33 7.28
C GLN A 62 11.83 2.54 8.07
N GLU A 63 12.54 3.47 7.42
CA GLU A 63 12.98 4.71 8.06
C GLU A 63 11.80 5.55 8.56
N ALA A 64 10.72 5.65 7.77
CA ALA A 64 9.50 6.35 8.19
C ALA A 64 8.89 5.73 9.46
N LEU A 65 8.80 4.41 9.54
CA LEU A 65 8.26 3.69 10.70
C LEU A 65 9.20 3.72 11.91
N ALA A 66 10.52 3.78 11.68
CA ALA A 66 11.51 3.98 12.74
C ALA A 66 11.38 5.38 13.38
N ILE A 67 11.04 6.39 12.59
CA ILE A 67 10.73 7.74 13.09
C ILE A 67 9.40 7.77 13.84
N ASN A 68 8.35 7.19 13.25
CA ASN A 68 7.03 7.15 13.84
C ASN A 68 6.28 5.87 13.46
N ILE A 69 6.22 4.92 14.40
CA ILE A 69 5.48 3.67 14.21
C ILE A 69 3.97 3.88 14.01
N HIS A 70 3.44 5.06 14.34
CA HIS A 70 2.03 5.42 14.11
C HIS A 70 1.82 6.24 12.82
N ALA A 71 2.79 6.26 11.89
CA ALA A 71 2.64 6.82 10.56
C ALA A 71 1.69 5.97 9.70
N LEU A 72 0.39 6.23 9.82
CA LEU A 72 -0.69 5.44 9.22
C LEU A 72 -0.60 5.38 7.70
N GLU A 73 -0.09 6.45 7.08
CA GLU A 73 0.12 6.60 5.64
C GLU A 73 1.07 5.54 5.07
N ILE A 74 1.98 4.98 5.87
CA ILE A 74 3.04 4.09 5.36
C ILE A 74 2.51 2.69 5.06
N TYR A 75 1.68 2.15 5.95
CA TYR A 75 1.31 0.74 5.95
C TYR A 75 0.73 0.23 4.62
N PRO A 76 -0.26 0.89 3.99
CA PRO A 76 -0.86 0.36 2.76
C PRO A 76 0.12 0.31 1.59
N HIS A 77 1.06 1.26 1.52
CA HIS A 77 2.06 1.34 0.46
C HIS A 77 3.20 0.35 0.72
N TYR A 78 3.72 0.28 1.95
CA TYR A 78 4.78 -0.65 2.28
C TYR A 78 4.35 -2.11 2.11
N VAL A 79 3.15 -2.47 2.60
CA VAL A 79 2.58 -3.81 2.37
C VAL A 79 2.46 -4.12 0.87
N GLN A 80 2.05 -3.15 0.06
CA GLN A 80 1.94 -3.34 -1.39
C GLN A 80 3.32 -3.62 -2.02
N THR A 81 4.32 -2.85 -1.62
CA THR A 81 5.71 -3.02 -2.08
C THR A 81 6.23 -4.42 -1.74
N LEU A 82 6.02 -4.88 -0.50
CA LEU A 82 6.43 -6.23 -0.10
C LEU A 82 5.73 -7.31 -0.93
N ILE A 83 4.43 -7.18 -1.19
CA ILE A 83 3.70 -8.13 -2.05
C ILE A 83 4.25 -8.13 -3.49
N LEU A 84 4.54 -6.95 -4.04
CA LEU A 84 5.08 -6.83 -5.41
C LEU A 84 6.50 -7.36 -5.53
N ASN A 85 7.29 -7.26 -4.46
CA ASN A 85 8.64 -7.82 -4.38
C ASN A 85 8.65 -9.31 -3.99
N GLU A 86 7.48 -9.94 -3.86
CA GLU A 86 7.30 -11.33 -3.43
C GLU A 86 7.79 -11.64 -1.98
N ASP A 87 7.99 -10.61 -1.15
CA ASP A 87 8.35 -10.70 0.27
C ASP A 87 7.13 -11.06 1.15
N PHE A 88 6.49 -12.19 0.86
CA PHE A 88 5.18 -12.54 1.41
C PHE A 88 5.15 -12.72 2.94
N GLU A 89 6.18 -13.30 3.53
CA GLU A 89 6.25 -13.49 4.99
C GLU A 89 6.36 -12.16 5.74
N GLU A 90 7.12 -11.21 5.19
CA GLU A 90 7.26 -9.87 5.76
C GLU A 90 5.95 -9.09 5.60
N ALA A 91 5.31 -9.19 4.43
CA ALA A 91 4.00 -8.59 4.18
C ALA A 91 2.95 -9.08 5.18
N GLU A 92 2.88 -10.39 5.45
CA GLU A 92 1.92 -10.95 6.41
C GLU A 92 2.14 -10.42 7.83
N LYS A 93 3.40 -10.39 8.31
CA LYS A 93 3.75 -9.85 9.62
C LYS A 93 3.38 -8.37 9.74
N LEU A 94 3.67 -7.58 8.70
CA LEU A 94 3.35 -6.15 8.69
C LEU A 94 1.85 -5.91 8.68
N ILE A 95 1.07 -6.70 7.92
CA ILE A 95 -0.39 -6.64 7.90
C ILE A 95 -0.97 -6.94 9.28
N ASP A 96 -0.51 -8.01 9.92
CA ASP A 96 -1.02 -8.42 11.23
C ASP A 96 -0.74 -7.34 12.29
N PHE A 97 0.45 -6.74 12.25
CA PHE A 97 0.77 -5.58 13.09
C PHE A 97 -0.10 -4.37 12.75
N ALA A 98 -0.23 -4.00 11.47
CA ALA A 98 -1.01 -2.86 11.02
C ALA A 98 -2.46 -2.91 11.52
N LEU A 99 -3.08 -4.10 11.53
CA LEU A 99 -4.45 -4.29 12.04
C LEU A 99 -4.61 -3.97 13.55
N THR A 100 -3.51 -3.97 14.31
CA THR A 100 -3.48 -3.57 15.73
C THR A 100 -3.34 -2.06 15.93
N VAL A 101 -2.90 -1.32 14.91
CA VAL A 101 -2.61 0.11 15.00
C VAL A 101 -3.91 0.92 15.07
N LYS A 102 -4.05 1.75 16.11
CA LYS A 102 -5.23 2.61 16.27
C LYS A 102 -5.29 3.66 15.16
N GLY A 103 -6.45 3.80 14.54
CA GLY A 103 -6.69 4.79 13.49
C GLY A 103 -6.39 4.28 12.08
N ILE A 104 -5.79 3.09 11.94
CA ILE A 104 -5.55 2.48 10.63
C ILE A 104 -6.86 2.25 9.88
N ASN A 105 -6.82 2.42 8.56
CA ASN A 105 -7.91 1.99 7.70
C ASN A 105 -7.93 0.46 7.58
N LYS A 106 -8.61 -0.21 8.50
CA LYS A 106 -8.70 -1.68 8.53
C LYS A 106 -9.24 -2.27 7.24
N SER A 107 -10.19 -1.59 6.60
CA SER A 107 -10.76 -2.01 5.32
C SER A 107 -9.67 -2.14 4.26
N GLU A 108 -8.79 -1.14 4.15
CA GLU A 108 -7.69 -1.15 3.19
C GLU A 108 -6.65 -2.21 3.52
N ILE A 109 -6.31 -2.40 4.80
CA ILE A 109 -5.36 -3.44 5.20
C ILE A 109 -5.91 -4.85 4.91
N PHE A 110 -7.21 -5.10 5.11
CA PHE A 110 -7.82 -6.37 4.71
C PHE A 110 -7.81 -6.59 3.19
N VAL A 111 -7.97 -5.52 2.38
CA VAL A 111 -7.78 -5.61 0.92
C VAL A 111 -6.34 -6.02 0.60
N LYS A 112 -5.34 -5.42 1.25
CA LYS A 112 -3.93 -5.82 1.04
C LYS A 112 -3.69 -7.28 1.44
N LYS A 113 -4.31 -7.76 2.53
CA LYS A 113 -4.25 -9.19 2.91
C LYS A 113 -4.92 -10.10 1.88
N ALA A 114 -6.03 -9.67 1.29
CA ALA A 114 -6.65 -10.40 0.18
C ALA A 114 -5.71 -10.47 -1.04
N ILE A 115 -5.02 -9.37 -1.37
CA ILE A 115 -4.06 -9.31 -2.48
C ILE A 115 -2.84 -10.21 -2.21
N LEU A 116 -2.36 -10.28 -0.96
CA LEU A 116 -1.31 -11.22 -0.55
C LEU A 116 -1.72 -12.66 -0.84
N TYR A 117 -2.89 -13.09 -0.36
CA TYR A 117 -3.41 -14.43 -0.66
C TYR A 117 -3.69 -14.65 -2.15
N GLU A 118 -4.10 -13.60 -2.87
CA GLU A 118 -4.26 -13.64 -4.33
C GLU A 118 -2.92 -13.93 -5.03
N ALA A 119 -1.83 -13.29 -4.59
CA ALA A 119 -0.48 -13.51 -5.13
C ALA A 119 0.01 -14.94 -4.86
N GLN A 120 -0.31 -15.48 -3.68
CA GLN A 120 -0.04 -16.87 -3.30
C GLN A 120 -0.99 -17.90 -3.95
N GLN A 121 -1.96 -17.45 -4.75
CA GLN A 121 -3.02 -18.28 -5.37
C GLN A 121 -3.98 -18.96 -4.36
N GLU A 122 -3.98 -18.49 -3.12
CA GLU A 122 -4.88 -18.92 -2.05
C GLU A 122 -6.22 -18.18 -2.12
N PHE A 123 -6.91 -18.28 -3.26
CA PHE A 123 -8.10 -17.47 -3.57
C PHE A 123 -9.24 -17.63 -2.56
N GLY A 124 -9.37 -18.82 -1.95
CA GLY A 124 -10.37 -19.07 -0.91
C GLY A 124 -10.12 -18.26 0.36
N LEU A 125 -8.85 -18.05 0.74
CA LEU A 125 -8.47 -17.16 1.84
C LEU A 125 -8.62 -15.69 1.42
N ALA A 126 -8.24 -15.35 0.19
CA ALA A 126 -8.38 -14.00 -0.34
C ALA A 126 -9.83 -13.49 -0.25
N LEU A 127 -10.83 -14.30 -0.66
CA LEU A 127 -12.24 -13.93 -0.57
C LEU A 127 -12.76 -13.82 0.87
N LYS A 128 -12.17 -14.53 1.84
CA LYS A 128 -12.51 -14.35 3.26
C LYS A 128 -12.04 -12.99 3.77
N GLU A 129 -10.84 -12.56 3.39
CA GLU A 129 -10.33 -11.23 3.74
C GLU A 129 -11.12 -10.12 3.06
N ILE A 130 -11.56 -10.30 1.81
CA ILE A 130 -12.47 -9.35 1.14
C ILE A 130 -13.78 -9.17 1.93
N LYS A 131 -14.35 -10.24 2.47
CA LYS A 131 -15.56 -10.13 3.33
C LYS A 131 -15.29 -9.29 4.57
N LYS A 132 -14.13 -9.48 5.22
CA LYS A 132 -13.73 -8.65 6.37
C LYS A 132 -13.53 -7.20 5.97
N ALA A 133 -12.93 -6.94 4.81
CA ALA A 133 -12.77 -5.58 4.27
C ALA A 133 -14.13 -4.88 4.14
N LYS A 134 -15.11 -5.52 3.48
CA LYS A 134 -16.48 -4.97 3.33
C LYS A 134 -17.15 -4.64 4.65
N LEU A 135 -16.97 -5.47 5.68
CA LEU A 135 -17.55 -5.23 7.01
C LEU A 135 -16.90 -4.04 7.74
N CYS A 136 -15.65 -3.71 7.40
CA CYS A 136 -14.90 -2.62 8.02
C CYS A 136 -14.95 -1.32 7.21
N THR A 137 -15.50 -1.34 6.00
CA THR A 137 -15.56 -0.16 5.13
C THR A 137 -16.56 0.86 5.69
N LEU A 138 -16.11 2.10 5.86
CA LEU A 138 -16.94 3.22 6.32
C LEU A 138 -17.16 4.30 5.25
N GLN A 139 -16.50 4.17 4.09
CA GLN A 139 -16.43 5.19 3.05
C GLN A 139 -16.63 4.57 1.66
N PHE A 140 -17.48 5.20 0.86
CA PHE A 140 -17.88 4.70 -0.47
C PHE A 140 -16.70 4.49 -1.43
N ALA A 141 -15.70 5.37 -1.42
CA ALA A 141 -14.54 5.26 -2.30
C ALA A 141 -13.78 3.92 -2.16
N PHE A 142 -13.73 3.37 -0.95
CA PHE A 142 -13.07 2.09 -0.68
C PHE A 142 -13.91 0.88 -1.12
N GLU A 143 -15.23 1.02 -1.19
CA GLU A 143 -16.14 -0.04 -1.64
C GLU A 143 -15.88 -0.44 -3.10
N CYS A 144 -15.61 0.54 -3.97
CA CYS A 144 -15.27 0.29 -5.36
C CYS A 144 -14.01 -0.58 -5.49
N ASN A 145 -12.93 -0.23 -4.78
CA ASN A 145 -11.68 -0.98 -4.78
C ASN A 145 -11.92 -2.44 -4.35
N ILE A 146 -12.63 -2.64 -3.23
CA ILE A 146 -12.94 -3.98 -2.72
C ILE A 146 -13.67 -4.83 -3.76
N ARG A 147 -14.67 -4.25 -4.44
CA ARG A 147 -15.45 -4.95 -5.47
C ARG A 147 -14.60 -5.36 -6.66
N GLU A 148 -13.70 -4.48 -7.12
CA GLU A 148 -12.86 -4.78 -8.28
C GLU A 148 -11.78 -5.83 -7.95
N VAL A 149 -11.22 -5.82 -6.73
CA VAL A 149 -10.33 -6.88 -6.25
C VAL A 149 -11.06 -8.22 -6.13
N GLU A 150 -12.28 -8.22 -5.60
CA GLU A 150 -13.12 -9.42 -5.50
C GLU A 150 -13.38 -10.04 -6.88
N LYS A 151 -13.85 -9.25 -7.84
CA LYS A 151 -14.09 -9.69 -9.22
C LYS A 151 -12.83 -10.26 -9.87
N ARG A 152 -11.68 -9.63 -9.64
CA ARG A 152 -10.40 -10.10 -10.17
C ARG A 152 -10.05 -11.49 -9.62
N ILE A 153 -10.21 -11.70 -8.32
CA ILE A 153 -9.98 -12.99 -7.66
C ILE A 153 -10.94 -14.05 -8.21
N GLU A 154 -12.24 -13.76 -8.28
CA GLU A 154 -13.25 -14.67 -8.82
C GLU A 154 -12.96 -15.05 -10.28
N GLY A 155 -12.58 -14.07 -11.11
CA GLY A 155 -12.17 -14.30 -12.49
C GLY A 155 -10.97 -15.26 -12.61
N LYS A 156 -9.95 -15.09 -11.75
CA LYS A 156 -8.80 -16.02 -11.69
C LYS A 156 -9.21 -17.44 -11.30
N MET A 157 -10.12 -17.59 -10.34
CA MET A 157 -10.65 -18.90 -9.94
C MET A 157 -11.37 -19.61 -11.08
N ASP A 158 -12.15 -18.89 -11.88
CA ASP A 158 -12.90 -19.46 -12.99
C ASP A 158 -11.99 -19.92 -14.14
N LEU A 159 -10.87 -19.22 -14.39
CA LEU A 159 -9.84 -19.67 -15.32
C LEU A 159 -9.26 -21.03 -14.89
N LEU A 160 -9.00 -21.23 -13.60
CA LEU A 160 -8.47 -22.49 -13.08
C LEU A 160 -9.48 -23.64 -13.15
N LYS A 161 -10.77 -23.36 -12.94
CA LYS A 161 -11.84 -24.37 -13.12
C LYS A 161 -11.97 -24.83 -14.57
N LYS A 162 -11.90 -23.91 -15.54
CA LYS A 162 -11.96 -24.25 -16.98
C LYS A 162 -10.80 -25.17 -17.39
N LYS A 163 -9.59 -24.92 -16.88
CA LYS A 163 -8.40 -25.73 -17.14
C LYS A 163 -8.50 -27.18 -16.64
N LYS A 164 -9.30 -27.43 -15.59
CA LYS A 164 -9.60 -28.78 -15.05
C LYS A 164 -10.63 -29.54 -15.87
N LYS A 165 -11.49 -28.87 -16.66
CA LYS A 165 -12.51 -29.52 -17.51
C LYS A 165 -12.01 -29.87 -18.91
N SER A 166 -10.90 -29.25 -19.35
CA SER A 166 -10.28 -29.46 -20.66
C SER A 166 -9.12 -30.47 -20.64
N LYS A 167 -8.83 -31.08 -19.49
CA LYS A 167 -7.91 -32.21 -19.32
C LYS A 167 -8.74 -33.45 -19.01
#